data_AF-A0A350UWD2-F1
#
_entry.id   AF-A0A350UWD2-F1
#
_cell.length_a   1.000
_cell.length_b   1.000
_cell.length_c   1.000
_cell.angle_alpha   90.00
_cell.angle_beta   90.00
_cell.angle_gamma   90.00
#
_symmetry.space_group_name_H-M   'P 1'
#
loop_
_entity.id
_entity.type
_entity.pdbx_description
1 polymer ?
#
loop_
_entity_poly.entity_id
_entity_poly.type
_entity_poly.pdbx_seq_one_letter_code
_entity_poly.pdbx_strand_id
1 'polypeptide(L)'
;MTKNKLTHFFKTVPIENIDRDDRLTNFSLSAPANSLQQSIEEVGVTHPVTLVPIGNRFRIACGHRRVMISSLLELNEIPARILDSSSSEESMLMLNLSENQVHRHYSAIEKGLILSKLSESEVPANRIMEKFMPVLGLERSKKLLDGYLCTAQLTSGLQNLLHETNVPLRTFSILFRWNSESASATENFFSVLRPGANKWRDLLEWIDEISIRDEITPDELLGLPELQLVLKQNDLPPNVRYDRVRQILHSRRYPMLSDMNLRLAKALDALKLDDRTRVHIQDSFESDEIKVEMKFRTREQFISQVEKLVRASGSDALDELIRIFQNPKC
;
A
#
# COMPACT_ATOMS: atom_id res chain seq x y z
N MET A 1 9.40 12.53 -40.64
CA MET A 1 10.06 13.00 -39.40
C MET A 1 11.42 12.34 -39.30
N THR A 2 12.46 13.09 -39.67
CA THR A 2 13.86 12.69 -39.58
C THR A 2 14.18 12.45 -38.10
N LYS A 3 14.45 11.20 -37.71
CA LYS A 3 14.92 10.87 -36.36
C LYS A 3 16.27 11.58 -36.19
N ASN A 4 16.29 12.65 -35.40
CA ASN A 4 17.53 13.32 -35.02
C ASN A 4 18.33 12.29 -34.20
N LYS A 5 19.29 11.61 -34.83
CA LYS A 5 20.17 10.66 -34.13
C LYS A 5 21.01 11.52 -33.19
N LEU A 6 20.74 11.44 -31.89
CA LEU A 6 21.58 12.05 -30.86
C LEU A 6 23.03 11.62 -31.13
N THR A 7 23.84 12.60 -31.51
CA THR A 7 25.29 12.48 -31.61
C THR A 7 25.80 12.05 -30.25
N HIS A 8 26.53 10.93 -30.23
CA HIS A 8 27.10 10.39 -29.01
C HIS A 8 28.44 9.75 -29.30
N PHE A 9 29.29 9.71 -28.29
CA PHE A 9 30.56 9.00 -28.31
C PHE A 9 30.75 8.25 -27.00
N PHE A 10 31.66 7.29 -26.99
CA PHE A 10 31.99 6.49 -25.80
C PHE A 10 33.33 6.93 -25.24
N LYS A 11 33.42 7.08 -23.92
CA LYS A 11 34.66 7.29 -23.18
C LYS A 11 34.53 6.79 -21.75
N THR A 12 35.64 6.56 -21.07
CA THR A 12 35.64 6.44 -19.61
C THR A 12 35.55 7.83 -18.99
N VAL A 13 34.89 7.92 -17.84
CA VAL A 13 34.70 9.17 -17.09
C VAL A 13 35.07 8.94 -15.63
N PRO A 14 35.90 9.81 -15.03
CA PRO A 14 36.16 9.76 -13.60
C PRO A 14 34.87 9.90 -12.80
N ILE A 15 34.64 9.01 -11.84
CA ILE A 15 33.37 8.97 -11.08
C ILE A 15 33.14 10.29 -10.32
N GLU A 16 34.21 10.93 -9.84
CA GLU A 16 34.18 12.25 -9.19
C GLU A 16 33.58 13.36 -10.07
N ASN A 17 33.74 13.26 -11.39
CA ASN A 17 33.22 14.23 -12.35
C ASN A 17 31.71 14.04 -12.63
N ILE A 18 31.10 12.98 -12.10
CA ILE A 18 29.66 12.71 -12.25
C ILE A 18 28.92 13.38 -11.09
N ASP A 19 27.93 14.20 -11.44
CA ASP A 19 26.99 14.76 -10.48
C ASP A 19 26.00 13.67 -10.04
N ARG A 20 26.14 13.27 -8.77
CA ARG A 20 25.30 12.25 -8.12
C ARG A 20 24.10 12.86 -7.39
N ASP A 21 24.12 14.18 -7.19
CA ASP A 21 23.06 14.92 -6.51
C ASP A 21 21.96 15.33 -7.49
N ASP A 22 22.26 15.40 -8.79
CA ASP A 22 21.25 15.55 -9.85
C ASP A 22 20.30 14.33 -9.87
N ARG A 23 19.07 14.57 -9.42
CA ARG A 23 18.03 13.55 -9.37
C ARG A 23 17.11 13.55 -10.59
N LEU A 24 17.28 14.37 -11.64
CA LEU A 24 16.30 14.50 -12.75
C LEU A 24 15.82 13.13 -13.27
N THR A 25 16.74 12.22 -13.63
CA THR A 25 16.36 10.90 -14.15
C THR A 25 16.44 9.76 -13.12
N ASN A 26 16.61 10.10 -11.84
CA ASN A 26 16.63 9.13 -10.74
C ASN A 26 15.26 8.99 -10.09
N PHE A 27 14.51 7.97 -10.49
CA PHE A 27 13.16 7.71 -9.97
C PHE A 27 13.12 6.57 -8.94
N SER A 28 14.22 5.88 -8.70
CA SER A 28 14.24 4.66 -7.87
C SER A 28 14.12 5.02 -6.40
N LEU A 29 13.13 4.46 -5.69
CA LEU A 29 13.09 4.49 -4.23
C LEU A 29 13.81 3.28 -3.63
N SER A 30 13.84 2.14 -4.32
CA SER A 30 14.55 0.95 -3.84
C SER A 30 16.06 1.05 -4.05
N ALA A 31 16.80 0.49 -3.10
CA ALA A 31 18.24 0.30 -3.19
C ALA A 31 18.63 -0.57 -4.42
N PRO A 32 19.87 -0.44 -4.92
CA PRO A 32 20.38 -1.36 -5.94
C PRO A 32 20.35 -2.81 -5.43
N ALA A 33 20.09 -3.75 -6.35
CA ALA A 33 20.11 -5.16 -6.00
C ALA A 33 21.54 -5.63 -5.75
N ASN A 34 21.74 -6.46 -4.72
CA ASN A 34 23.05 -7.05 -4.39
C ASN A 34 23.68 -7.80 -5.57
N SER A 35 22.86 -8.43 -6.43
CA SER A 35 23.32 -9.11 -7.63
C SER A 35 23.99 -8.18 -8.65
N LEU A 36 23.54 -6.92 -8.74
CA LEU A 36 24.21 -5.93 -9.60
C LEU A 36 25.56 -5.52 -9.03
N GLN A 37 25.68 -5.42 -7.70
CA GLN A 37 26.95 -5.14 -7.05
C GLN A 37 27.95 -6.27 -7.30
N GLN A 38 27.57 -7.52 -7.01
CA GLN A 38 28.40 -8.70 -7.28
C GLN A 38 28.86 -8.76 -8.74
N SER A 39 27.96 -8.50 -9.70
CA SER A 39 28.33 -8.48 -11.11
C SER A 39 29.35 -7.38 -11.45
N ILE A 40 29.25 -6.19 -10.84
CA ILE A 40 30.22 -5.10 -11.09
C ILE A 40 31.57 -5.43 -10.44
N GLU A 41 31.58 -6.06 -9.26
CA GLU A 41 32.81 -6.54 -8.61
C GLU A 41 33.54 -7.59 -9.47
N GLU A 42 32.81 -8.53 -10.08
CA GLU A 42 33.39 -9.64 -10.85
C GLU A 42 33.86 -9.24 -12.25
N VAL A 43 33.06 -8.49 -13.00
CA VAL A 43 33.30 -8.23 -14.43
C VAL A 43 33.31 -6.74 -14.81
N GLY A 44 33.18 -5.85 -13.82
CA GLY A 44 33.09 -4.41 -14.04
C GLY A 44 31.77 -3.97 -14.70
N VAL A 45 31.69 -2.70 -15.05
CA VAL A 45 30.52 -2.14 -15.75
C VAL A 45 30.59 -2.46 -17.24
N THR A 46 29.87 -3.50 -17.67
CA THR A 46 29.86 -3.96 -19.08
C THR A 46 29.01 -3.09 -20.01
N HIS A 47 27.93 -2.52 -19.50
CA HIS A 47 27.02 -1.64 -20.24
C HIS A 47 27.27 -0.18 -19.83
N PRO A 48 27.77 0.68 -20.75
CA PRO A 48 28.12 2.05 -20.42
C PRO A 48 26.95 2.85 -19.84
N VAL A 49 27.22 3.69 -18.85
CA VAL A 49 26.22 4.64 -18.34
C VAL A 49 26.00 5.76 -19.34
N THR A 50 24.80 6.34 -19.39
CA THR A 50 24.54 7.45 -20.32
C THR A 50 24.63 8.77 -19.56
N LEU A 51 25.52 9.65 -20.01
CA LEU A 51 25.83 10.92 -19.36
C LEU A 51 25.61 12.10 -20.32
N VAL A 52 25.27 13.26 -19.76
CA VAL A 52 25.18 14.53 -20.49
C VAL A 52 26.16 15.53 -19.86
N PRO A 53 27.00 16.23 -20.65
CA PRO A 53 27.88 17.26 -20.11
C PRO A 53 27.09 18.43 -19.50
N ILE A 54 27.48 18.87 -18.30
CA ILE A 54 27.07 20.13 -17.68
C ILE A 54 28.33 20.86 -17.19
N GLY A 55 28.74 21.90 -17.92
CA GLY A 55 30.00 22.60 -17.62
C GLY A 55 31.18 21.63 -17.65
N ASN A 56 31.90 21.51 -16.53
CA ASN A 56 33.04 20.59 -16.39
C ASN A 56 32.66 19.21 -15.80
N ARG A 57 31.38 18.99 -15.52
CA ARG A 57 30.86 17.74 -14.91
C ARG A 57 29.89 17.03 -15.85
N PHE A 58 29.39 15.89 -15.39
CA PHE A 58 28.43 15.06 -16.11
C PHE A 58 27.18 14.81 -15.28
N ARG A 59 26.00 15.08 -15.84
CA ARG A 59 24.74 14.58 -15.27
C ARG A 59 24.43 13.20 -15.79
N ILE A 60 23.74 12.41 -14.97
CA ILE A 60 23.33 11.04 -15.33
C ILE A 60 21.99 11.11 -16.08
N ALA A 61 21.96 10.62 -17.32
CA ALA A 61 20.70 10.37 -18.03
C ALA A 61 20.22 8.93 -17.79
N CYS A 62 21.13 7.95 -17.77
CA CYS A 62 20.81 6.57 -17.41
C CYS A 62 21.99 5.85 -16.74
N GLY A 63 21.71 4.85 -15.92
CA GLY A 63 22.73 4.07 -15.21
C GLY A 63 22.98 4.51 -13.76
N HIS A 64 22.02 5.20 -13.12
CA HIS A 64 22.10 5.63 -11.71
C HIS A 64 22.62 4.55 -10.75
N ARG A 65 22.06 3.34 -10.83
CA ARG A 65 22.48 2.21 -9.95
C ARG A 65 23.92 1.79 -10.20
N ARG A 66 24.39 1.82 -11.46
CA ARG A 66 25.78 1.48 -11.82
C ARG A 66 26.75 2.54 -11.30
N VAL A 67 26.42 3.83 -11.43
CA VAL A 67 27.22 4.92 -10.86
C VAL A 67 27.28 4.81 -9.33
N MET A 68 26.14 4.59 -8.68
CA MET A 68 26.07 4.43 -7.23
C MET A 68 26.95 3.28 -6.74
N ILE A 69 26.81 2.08 -7.31
CA ILE A 69 27.62 0.92 -6.94
C ILE A 69 29.09 1.15 -7.25
N SER A 70 29.43 1.67 -8.43
CA SER A 70 30.83 1.92 -8.79
C SER A 70 31.49 2.90 -7.82
N SER A 71 30.74 3.88 -7.32
CA SER A 71 31.20 4.78 -6.26
C SER A 71 31.35 4.09 -4.91
N LEU A 72 30.49 3.13 -4.56
CA LEU A 72 30.60 2.35 -3.31
C LEU A 72 31.81 1.40 -3.33
N LEU A 73 32.16 0.91 -4.52
CA LEU A 73 33.33 0.07 -4.76
C LEU A 73 34.63 0.87 -4.99
N GLU A 74 34.59 2.19 -4.80
CA GLU A 74 35.74 3.09 -4.97
C GLU A 74 36.43 2.97 -6.34
N LEU A 75 35.65 2.70 -7.40
CA LEU A 75 36.18 2.68 -8.76
C LEU A 75 36.56 4.10 -9.21
N ASN A 76 37.70 4.24 -9.88
CA ASN A 76 38.18 5.56 -10.34
C ASN A 76 37.36 6.09 -11.53
N GLU A 77 37.06 5.21 -12.49
CA GLU A 77 36.39 5.56 -13.75
C GLU A 77 35.25 4.60 -14.08
N ILE A 78 34.28 5.08 -14.86
CA ILE A 78 33.16 4.29 -15.37
C ILE A 78 33.04 4.46 -16.90
N PRO A 79 32.80 3.39 -17.68
CA PRO A 79 32.53 3.51 -19.10
C PRO A 79 31.20 4.23 -19.32
N ALA A 80 31.22 5.24 -20.20
CA ALA A 80 30.08 6.11 -20.43
C ALA A 80 29.83 6.37 -21.93
N ARG A 81 28.55 6.45 -22.28
CA ARG A 81 28.03 7.03 -23.51
C ARG A 81 27.70 8.50 -23.24
N ILE A 82 28.41 9.40 -23.90
CA ILE A 82 28.24 10.85 -23.73
C ILE A 82 27.30 11.37 -24.81
N LEU A 83 26.20 12.00 -24.40
CA LEU A 83 25.27 12.69 -25.30
C LEU A 83 25.68 14.15 -25.51
N ASP A 84 25.07 14.78 -26.50
CA ASP A 84 25.18 16.22 -26.74
C ASP A 84 24.67 17.04 -25.54
N SER A 85 25.39 18.10 -25.17
CA SER A 85 25.01 19.04 -24.09
C SER A 85 23.71 19.78 -24.36
N SER A 86 23.25 19.85 -25.61
CA SER A 86 21.95 20.40 -26.01
C SER A 86 20.76 19.47 -25.73
N SER A 87 20.98 18.30 -25.13
CA SER A 87 19.91 17.36 -24.79
C SER A 87 18.93 17.97 -23.80
N SER A 88 17.65 18.09 -24.19
CA SER A 88 16.59 18.59 -23.31
C SER A 88 16.27 17.62 -22.17
N GLU A 89 15.71 18.14 -21.08
CA GLU A 89 15.27 17.31 -19.94
C GLU A 89 14.21 16.29 -20.34
N GLU A 90 13.24 16.68 -21.18
CA GLU A 90 12.26 15.75 -21.77
C GLU A 90 12.97 14.58 -22.48
N SER A 91 14.01 14.87 -23.26
CA SER A 91 14.76 13.85 -24.01
C SER A 91 15.52 12.90 -23.09
N MET A 92 16.08 13.41 -21.99
CA MET A 92 16.76 12.60 -20.98
C MET A 92 15.80 11.69 -20.22
N LEU A 93 14.65 12.24 -19.78
CA LEU A 93 13.59 11.48 -19.13
C LEU A 93 13.06 10.38 -20.07
N MET A 94 12.78 10.71 -21.33
CA MET A 94 12.31 9.75 -22.34
C MET A 94 13.34 8.65 -22.61
N LEU A 95 14.62 9.01 -22.71
CA LEU A 95 15.70 8.04 -22.93
C LEU A 95 15.81 7.06 -21.76
N ASN A 96 15.82 7.56 -20.52
CA ASN A 96 15.88 6.73 -19.32
C ASN A 96 14.71 5.75 -19.26
N LEU A 97 13.48 6.25 -19.49
CA LEU A 97 12.29 5.42 -19.45
C LEU A 97 12.33 4.35 -20.55
N SER A 98 12.75 4.72 -21.75
CA SER A 98 12.85 3.79 -22.88
C SER A 98 13.89 2.70 -22.66
N GLU A 99 15.06 3.02 -22.06
CA GLU A 99 16.09 2.01 -21.73
C GLU A 99 15.60 1.02 -20.68
N ASN A 100 14.79 1.48 -19.72
CA ASN A 100 14.31 0.67 -18.61
C ASN A 100 12.95 -0.01 -18.88
N GLN A 101 12.23 0.36 -19.93
CA GLN A 101 10.82 -0.01 -20.15
C GLN A 101 10.57 -1.53 -20.14
N VAL A 102 11.49 -2.31 -20.73
CA VAL A 102 11.32 -3.77 -20.89
C VAL A 102 11.64 -4.53 -19.60
N HIS A 103 12.55 -4.01 -18.77
CA HIS A 103 13.10 -4.73 -17.64
C HIS A 103 12.62 -4.22 -16.28
N ARG A 104 11.95 -3.06 -16.24
CA ARG A 104 11.57 -2.40 -15.00
C ARG A 104 10.06 -2.20 -14.93
N HIS A 105 9.51 -2.61 -13.79
CA HIS A 105 8.15 -2.26 -13.39
C HIS A 105 8.23 -1.11 -12.38
N TYR A 106 7.52 -0.03 -12.66
CA TYR A 106 7.43 1.11 -11.76
C TYR A 106 6.22 0.96 -10.84
N SER A 107 6.43 1.12 -9.54
CA SER A 107 5.34 1.27 -8.56
C SER A 107 4.49 2.52 -8.86
N ALA A 108 3.31 2.60 -8.25
CA ALA A 108 2.46 3.78 -8.39
C ALA A 108 3.16 5.07 -7.91
N ILE A 109 3.97 4.98 -6.84
CA ILE A 109 4.76 6.11 -6.33
C ILE A 109 5.84 6.53 -7.33
N GLU A 110 6.61 5.59 -7.88
CA GLU A 110 7.64 5.93 -8.89
C GLU A 110 7.01 6.56 -10.14
N LYS A 111 5.87 6.03 -10.61
CA LYS A 111 5.13 6.63 -11.73
C LYS A 111 4.73 8.07 -11.42
N GLY A 112 4.27 8.34 -10.20
CA GLY A 112 3.97 9.68 -9.72
C GLY A 112 5.18 10.61 -9.79
N LEU A 113 6.32 10.20 -9.21
CA LEU A 113 7.56 10.97 -9.24
C LEU A 113 8.07 11.24 -10.67
N ILE A 114 7.96 10.26 -11.58
CA ILE A 114 8.33 10.43 -12.98
C ILE A 114 7.46 11.51 -13.64
N LEU A 115 6.14 11.45 -13.42
CA LEU A 115 5.19 12.41 -13.98
C LEU A 115 5.39 13.82 -13.39
N SER A 116 5.69 13.94 -12.10
CA SER A 116 6.02 15.22 -11.46
C SER A 116 7.26 15.86 -12.09
N LYS A 117 8.31 15.09 -12.32
CA LYS A 117 9.53 15.59 -12.97
C LYS A 117 9.31 16.03 -14.41
N LEU A 118 8.48 15.32 -15.15
CA LEU A 118 8.08 15.78 -16.49
C LEU A 118 7.36 17.13 -16.43
N SER A 119 6.49 17.32 -15.43
CA SER A 119 5.81 18.60 -15.22
C SER A 119 6.77 19.71 -14.77
N GLU A 120 7.73 19.41 -13.90
CA GLU A 120 8.78 20.34 -13.44
C GLU A 120 9.72 20.75 -14.59
N SER A 121 10.02 19.83 -15.51
CA SER A 121 10.74 20.11 -16.76
C SER A 121 9.88 20.80 -17.83
N GLU A 122 8.76 21.43 -17.44
CA GLU A 122 7.85 22.20 -18.28
C GLU A 122 7.25 21.42 -19.48
N VAL A 123 7.20 20.08 -19.40
CA VAL A 123 6.59 19.26 -20.46
C VAL A 123 5.07 19.45 -20.41
N PRO A 124 4.42 19.86 -21.52
CA PRO A 124 2.98 20.10 -21.53
C PRO A 124 2.15 18.85 -21.14
N ALA A 125 1.06 19.03 -20.39
CA ALA A 125 0.26 17.90 -19.90
C ALA A 125 -0.27 16.97 -21.02
N ASN A 126 -0.68 17.53 -22.17
CA ASN A 126 -1.08 16.75 -23.34
C ASN A 126 0.07 15.87 -23.86
N ARG A 127 1.29 16.43 -23.88
CA ARG A 127 2.50 15.73 -24.28
C ARG A 127 2.85 14.59 -23.30
N ILE A 128 2.73 14.83 -22.00
CA ILE A 128 2.89 13.81 -20.95
C ILE A 128 1.90 12.64 -21.17
N MET A 129 0.61 12.96 -21.36
CA MET A 129 -0.43 11.96 -21.56
C MET A 129 -0.22 11.14 -22.83
N GLU A 130 0.17 11.78 -23.94
CA GLU A 130 0.30 11.08 -25.22
C GLU A 130 1.56 10.21 -25.33
N LYS A 131 2.67 10.64 -24.73
CA LYS A 131 3.99 10.00 -24.92
C LYS A 131 4.49 9.23 -23.72
N PHE A 132 4.30 9.75 -22.51
CA PHE A 132 4.95 9.21 -21.32
C PHE A 132 4.06 8.25 -20.54
N MET A 133 2.76 8.57 -20.40
CA MET A 133 1.82 7.66 -19.74
C MET A 133 1.79 6.26 -20.38
N PRO A 134 1.77 6.10 -21.73
CA PRO A 134 1.81 4.78 -22.35
C PRO A 134 3.12 4.01 -22.07
N VAL A 135 4.26 4.71 -22.00
CA VAL A 135 5.56 4.10 -21.65
C VAL A 135 5.55 3.55 -20.22
N LEU A 136 4.81 4.21 -19.31
CA LEU A 136 4.59 3.78 -17.93
C LEU A 136 3.45 2.74 -17.78
N GLY A 137 2.87 2.28 -18.89
CA GLY A 137 1.72 1.36 -18.88
C GLY A 137 0.46 1.98 -18.28
N LEU A 138 0.26 3.30 -18.45
CA LEU A 138 -0.89 4.04 -17.98
C LEU A 138 -1.79 4.46 -19.15
N GLU A 139 -3.09 4.53 -18.89
CA GLU A 139 -4.06 5.09 -19.83
C GLU A 139 -3.85 6.60 -20.02
N ARG A 140 -4.18 7.12 -21.21
CA ARG A 140 -4.06 8.54 -21.54
C ARG A 140 -5.21 9.34 -20.93
N SER A 141 -5.16 9.55 -19.62
CA SER A 141 -6.24 10.17 -18.85
C SER A 141 -5.74 11.33 -18.02
N LYS A 142 -6.37 12.50 -18.18
CA LYS A 142 -6.05 13.70 -17.39
C LYS A 142 -6.32 13.46 -15.91
N LYS A 143 -7.43 12.79 -15.58
CA LYS A 143 -7.77 12.40 -14.19
C LYS A 143 -6.69 11.51 -13.56
N LEU A 144 -6.13 10.56 -14.32
CA LEU A 144 -5.04 9.73 -13.82
C LEU A 144 -3.75 10.53 -13.66
N LEU A 145 -3.41 11.38 -14.62
CA LEU A 145 -2.25 12.27 -14.53
C LEU A 145 -2.32 13.11 -13.26
N ASP A 146 -3.45 13.78 -13.03
CA ASP A 146 -3.65 14.63 -11.85
C ASP A 146 -3.52 13.83 -10.55
N GLY A 147 -4.11 12.62 -10.50
CA GLY A 147 -3.97 11.73 -9.35
C GLY A 147 -2.54 11.29 -9.07
N TYR A 148 -1.74 11.01 -10.11
CA TYR A 148 -0.32 10.68 -9.95
C TYR A 148 0.52 11.89 -9.54
N LEU A 149 0.23 13.09 -10.03
CA LEU A 149 0.92 14.32 -9.62
C LEU A 149 0.72 14.62 -8.12
N CYS A 150 -0.44 14.28 -7.56
CA CYS A 150 -0.69 14.41 -6.12
C CYS A 150 0.23 13.53 -5.24
N THR A 151 0.87 12.49 -5.78
CA THR A 151 1.81 11.65 -5.00
C THR A 151 2.97 12.45 -4.42
N ALA A 152 3.37 13.55 -5.06
CA ALA A 152 4.42 14.45 -4.58
C ALA A 152 4.04 15.18 -3.28
N GLN A 153 2.76 15.23 -2.92
CA GLN A 153 2.27 15.84 -1.69
C GLN A 153 2.42 14.92 -0.47
N LEU A 154 2.61 13.61 -0.70
CA LEU A 154 2.82 12.64 0.37
C LEU A 154 4.20 12.83 1.00
N THR A 155 4.30 12.56 2.30
CA THR A 155 5.58 12.50 3.00
C THR A 155 6.48 11.42 2.41
N SER A 156 7.81 11.59 2.56
CA SER A 156 8.77 10.60 2.08
C SER A 156 8.57 9.23 2.72
N GLY A 157 8.19 9.16 4.00
CA GLY A 157 7.90 7.91 4.68
C GLY A 157 6.67 7.19 4.13
N LEU A 158 5.58 7.92 3.82
CA LEU A 158 4.42 7.33 3.14
C LEU A 158 4.74 6.88 1.72
N GLN A 159 5.50 7.69 0.96
CA GLN A 159 5.96 7.31 -0.38
C GLN A 159 6.77 6.00 -0.34
N ASN A 160 7.69 5.86 0.60
CA ASN A 160 8.48 4.64 0.78
C ASN A 160 7.59 3.44 1.15
N LEU A 161 6.69 3.61 2.12
CA LEU A 161 5.74 2.59 2.56
C LEU A 161 4.87 2.05 1.41
N LEU A 162 4.26 2.96 0.66
CA LEU A 162 3.39 2.64 -0.47
C LEU A 162 4.17 2.02 -1.64
N HIS A 163 5.42 2.44 -1.85
CA HIS A 163 6.34 1.86 -2.82
C HIS A 163 6.70 0.41 -2.46
N GLU A 164 7.20 0.19 -1.24
CA GLU A 164 7.63 -1.13 -0.74
C GLU A 164 6.50 -2.16 -0.80
N THR A 165 5.28 -1.72 -0.47
CA THR A 165 4.10 -2.59 -0.46
C THR A 165 3.37 -2.66 -1.80
N ASN A 166 3.82 -1.91 -2.81
CA ASN A 166 3.25 -1.81 -4.15
C ASN A 166 1.73 -1.50 -4.14
N VAL A 167 1.32 -0.51 -3.34
CA VAL A 167 -0.09 -0.12 -3.21
C VAL A 167 -0.53 0.66 -4.46
N PRO A 168 -1.66 0.30 -5.10
CA PRO A 168 -2.15 1.04 -6.28
C PRO A 168 -2.65 2.46 -5.95
N LEU A 169 -2.54 3.39 -6.91
CA LEU A 169 -3.01 4.78 -6.77
C LEU A 169 -4.45 4.90 -6.26
N ARG A 170 -5.36 4.08 -6.79
CA ARG A 170 -6.78 4.09 -6.38
C ARG A 170 -6.95 3.83 -4.89
N THR A 171 -6.08 3.02 -4.29
CA THR A 171 -6.14 2.66 -2.88
C THR A 171 -5.70 3.80 -1.98
N PHE A 172 -4.58 4.46 -2.30
CA PHE A 172 -4.04 5.50 -1.43
C PHE A 172 -4.50 6.92 -1.81
N SER A 173 -5.27 7.12 -2.89
CA SER A 173 -5.73 8.45 -3.30
C SER A 173 -6.60 9.18 -2.27
N ILE A 174 -7.14 8.44 -1.30
CA ILE A 174 -7.89 8.99 -0.17
C ILE A 174 -7.01 9.86 0.74
N LEU A 175 -5.73 9.51 0.84
CA LEU A 175 -4.73 10.26 1.63
C LEU A 175 -4.56 11.71 1.16
N PHE A 176 -4.85 12.00 -0.12
CA PHE A 176 -4.74 13.35 -0.66
C PHE A 176 -5.77 14.33 -0.08
N ARG A 177 -6.78 13.82 0.61
CA ARG A 177 -7.82 14.63 1.27
C ARG A 177 -7.54 14.87 2.74
N TRP A 178 -6.58 14.14 3.30
CA TRP A 178 -6.25 14.18 4.72
C TRP A 178 -5.27 15.32 4.99
N ASN A 179 -5.40 15.96 6.16
CA ASN A 179 -4.48 17.01 6.59
C ASN A 179 -3.10 16.43 6.96
N SER A 180 -2.14 17.31 7.26
CA SER A 180 -0.77 16.95 7.62
C SER A 180 -0.68 16.02 8.84
N GLU A 181 -1.51 16.27 9.84
CA GLU A 181 -1.58 15.54 11.11
C GLU A 181 -2.06 14.11 10.86
N SER A 182 -3.13 13.96 10.10
CA SER A 182 -3.69 12.68 9.63
C SER A 182 -2.70 11.93 8.74
N ALA A 183 -2.00 12.61 7.83
CA ALA A 183 -0.95 11.98 7.02
C ALA A 183 0.19 11.44 7.89
N SER A 184 0.66 12.21 8.88
CA SER A 184 1.71 11.79 9.80
C SER A 184 1.27 10.64 10.72
N ALA A 185 0.05 10.70 11.27
CA ALA A 185 -0.53 9.62 12.08
C ALA A 185 -0.65 8.33 11.26
N THR A 186 -1.05 8.45 10.00
CA THR A 186 -1.17 7.32 9.07
C THR A 186 0.19 6.72 8.72
N GLU A 187 1.20 7.56 8.48
CA GLU A 187 2.58 7.10 8.29
C GLU A 187 3.05 6.26 9.47
N ASN A 188 2.90 6.79 10.68
CA ASN A 188 3.27 6.09 11.91
C ASN A 188 2.51 4.76 12.04
N PHE A 189 1.19 4.78 11.82
CA PHE A 189 0.34 3.60 11.89
C PHE A 189 0.78 2.48 10.94
N PHE A 190 0.97 2.79 9.65
CA PHE A 190 1.42 1.81 8.66
C PHE A 190 2.89 1.45 8.80
N SER A 191 3.71 2.31 9.42
CA SER A 191 5.11 1.99 9.71
C SER A 191 5.26 0.87 10.74
N VAL A 192 4.35 0.81 11.71
CA VAL A 192 4.32 -0.23 12.75
C VAL A 192 3.66 -1.51 12.24
N LEU A 193 2.56 -1.39 11.48
CA LEU A 193 1.79 -2.56 11.05
C LEU A 193 2.38 -3.28 9.84
N ARG A 194 3.04 -2.55 8.93
CA ARG A 194 3.59 -3.06 7.64
C ARG A 194 2.68 -4.09 6.94
N PRO A 195 1.38 -3.80 6.73
CA PRO A 195 0.47 -4.77 6.13
C PRO A 195 0.65 -4.85 4.60
N GLY A 196 0.23 -5.95 3.98
CA GLY A 196 0.24 -6.09 2.52
C GLY A 196 -0.77 -5.19 1.80
N ALA A 197 -0.62 -4.99 0.49
CA ALA A 197 -1.42 -4.04 -0.30
C ALA A 197 -2.95 -4.19 -0.18
N ASN A 198 -3.47 -5.42 -0.09
CA ASN A 198 -4.91 -5.64 0.07
C ASN A 198 -5.45 -5.12 1.40
N LYS A 199 -4.63 -5.20 2.45
CA LYS A 199 -4.97 -4.75 3.80
C LYS A 199 -4.88 -3.22 3.92
N TRP A 200 -4.02 -2.57 3.12
CA TRP A 200 -4.01 -1.10 3.01
C TRP A 200 -5.37 -0.56 2.57
N ARG A 201 -5.98 -1.19 1.56
CA ARG A 201 -7.31 -0.81 1.05
C ARG A 201 -8.36 -0.87 2.14
N ASP A 202 -8.49 -2.00 2.80
CA ASP A 202 -9.52 -2.19 3.82
C ASP A 202 -9.30 -1.22 5.00
N LEU A 203 -8.06 -1.03 5.45
CA LEU A 203 -7.75 -0.14 6.57
C LEU A 203 -8.00 1.34 6.23
N LEU A 204 -7.54 1.81 5.07
CA LEU A 204 -7.74 3.20 4.66
C LEU A 204 -9.23 3.52 4.46
N GLU A 205 -9.99 2.59 3.87
CA GLU A 205 -11.43 2.71 3.70
C GLU A 205 -12.13 2.80 5.07
N TRP A 206 -11.81 1.91 6.00
CA TRP A 206 -12.42 1.95 7.33
C TRP A 206 -12.05 3.20 8.11
N ILE A 207 -10.79 3.65 8.05
CA ILE A 207 -10.36 4.88 8.71
C ILE A 207 -11.18 6.06 8.18
N ASP A 208 -11.29 6.22 6.87
CA ASP A 208 -12.05 7.33 6.26
C ASP A 208 -13.54 7.26 6.61
N GLU A 209 -14.16 6.07 6.49
CA GLU A 209 -15.59 5.90 6.76
C GLU A 209 -15.95 6.09 8.24
N ILE A 210 -15.11 5.61 9.16
CA ILE A 210 -15.29 5.85 10.60
C ILE A 210 -15.14 7.33 10.89
N SER A 211 -14.08 7.97 10.37
CA SER A 211 -13.84 9.41 10.54
C SER A 211 -15.01 10.26 10.05
N ILE A 212 -15.54 9.97 8.86
CA ILE A 212 -16.71 10.68 8.31
C ILE A 212 -17.96 10.46 9.18
N ARG A 213 -18.23 9.21 9.60
CA ARG A 213 -19.43 8.89 10.38
C ARG A 213 -19.40 9.50 11.79
N ASP A 214 -18.24 9.46 12.43
CA ASP A 214 -18.06 9.90 13.82
C ASP A 214 -17.70 11.40 13.91
N GLU A 215 -17.59 12.10 12.77
CA GLU A 215 -17.22 13.51 12.66
C GLU A 215 -15.85 13.83 13.33
N ILE A 216 -14.91 12.89 13.21
CA ILE A 216 -13.54 13.02 13.73
C ILE A 216 -12.51 12.93 12.60
N THR A 217 -11.30 13.44 12.83
CA THR A 217 -10.22 13.29 11.85
C THR A 217 -9.58 11.89 11.91
N PRO A 218 -8.91 11.44 10.84
CA PRO A 218 -8.11 10.21 10.87
C PRO A 218 -7.03 10.20 11.97
N ASP A 219 -6.39 11.33 12.28
CA ASP A 219 -5.43 11.40 13.38
C ASP A 219 -6.08 11.22 14.76
N GLU A 220 -7.26 11.80 14.99
CA GLU A 220 -8.03 11.58 16.22
C GLU A 220 -8.42 10.11 16.38
N LEU A 221 -8.89 9.47 15.30
CA LEU A 221 -9.21 8.03 15.28
C LEU A 221 -7.97 7.19 15.57
N LEU A 222 -6.86 7.42 14.86
CA LEU A 222 -5.62 6.66 15.05
C LEU A 222 -4.97 6.95 16.42
N GLY A 223 -5.26 8.11 17.02
CA GLY A 223 -4.80 8.53 18.34
C GLY A 223 -5.53 7.89 19.52
N LEU A 224 -6.60 7.12 19.27
CA LEU A 224 -7.37 6.50 20.34
C LEU A 224 -6.51 5.61 21.26
N PRO A 225 -6.72 5.66 22.59
CA PRO A 225 -5.92 4.89 23.54
C PRO A 225 -5.90 3.39 23.24
N GLU A 226 -7.04 2.82 22.88
CA GLU A 226 -7.19 1.39 22.54
C GLU A 226 -6.33 0.96 21.34
N LEU A 227 -6.20 1.80 20.30
CA LEU A 227 -5.32 1.54 19.16
C LEU A 227 -3.85 1.74 19.54
N GLN A 228 -3.55 2.83 20.25
CA GLN A 228 -2.19 3.17 20.65
C GLN A 228 -1.58 2.13 21.60
N LEU A 229 -2.38 1.54 22.50
CA LEU A 229 -1.94 0.45 23.37
C LEU A 229 -1.47 -0.77 22.56
N VAL A 230 -2.23 -1.16 21.52
CA VAL A 230 -1.86 -2.31 20.67
C VAL A 230 -0.64 -2.01 19.80
N LEU A 231 -0.52 -0.77 19.28
CA LEU A 231 0.60 -0.37 18.43
C LEU A 231 1.92 -0.30 19.20
N LYS A 232 1.89 0.20 20.46
CA LYS A 232 3.08 0.37 21.31
C LYS A 232 3.52 -0.91 22.02
N GLN A 233 2.72 -1.97 21.93
CA GLN A 233 3.03 -3.24 22.57
C GLN A 233 4.07 -4.02 21.74
N ASN A 234 5.32 -4.00 22.20
CA ASN A 234 6.50 -4.52 21.49
C ASN A 234 6.59 -6.06 21.42
N ASP A 235 6.00 -6.77 22.37
CA ASP A 235 6.05 -8.24 22.47
C ASP A 235 5.02 -8.96 21.58
N LEU A 236 4.12 -8.23 20.93
CA LEU A 236 3.12 -8.82 20.04
C LEU A 236 3.73 -9.26 18.71
N PRO A 237 3.47 -10.52 18.27
CA PRO A 237 3.76 -10.94 16.91
C PRO A 237 3.03 -10.05 15.88
N PRO A 238 3.64 -9.74 14.72
CA PRO A 238 3.08 -8.80 13.74
C PRO A 238 1.64 -9.14 13.28
N ASN A 239 1.35 -10.42 13.02
CA ASN A 239 0.02 -10.85 12.61
C ASN A 239 -1.01 -10.65 13.72
N VAL A 240 -0.67 -10.98 14.97
CA VAL A 240 -1.56 -10.80 16.13
C VAL A 240 -1.83 -9.31 16.37
N ARG A 241 -0.80 -8.46 16.22
CA ARG A 241 -0.96 -7.00 16.29
C ARG A 241 -1.93 -6.49 15.23
N TYR A 242 -1.75 -6.93 13.99
CA TYR A 242 -2.65 -6.58 12.88
C TYR A 242 -4.09 -7.02 13.17
N ASP A 243 -4.31 -8.25 13.61
CA ASP A 243 -5.65 -8.79 13.86
C ASP A 243 -6.36 -8.02 14.97
N ARG A 244 -5.66 -7.65 16.05
CA ARG A 244 -6.20 -6.81 17.13
C ARG A 244 -6.58 -5.41 16.64
N VAL A 245 -5.71 -4.76 15.88
CA VAL A 245 -6.02 -3.44 15.29
C VAL A 245 -7.23 -3.54 14.35
N ARG A 246 -7.24 -4.57 13.50
CA ARG A 246 -8.35 -4.82 12.58
C ARG A 246 -9.65 -5.05 13.33
N GLN A 247 -9.64 -5.79 14.44
CA GLN A 247 -10.81 -6.00 15.29
C GLN A 247 -11.33 -4.67 15.87
N ILE A 248 -10.45 -3.82 16.41
CA ILE A 248 -10.84 -2.51 16.95
C ILE A 248 -11.51 -1.65 15.87
N LEU A 249 -10.87 -1.52 14.70
CA LEU A 249 -11.42 -0.72 13.59
C LEU A 249 -12.71 -1.34 13.04
N HIS A 250 -12.79 -2.66 12.91
CA HIS A 250 -14.00 -3.35 12.45
C HIS A 250 -15.18 -3.13 13.41
N SER A 251 -14.93 -3.22 14.72
CA SER A 251 -15.97 -2.98 15.73
C SER A 251 -16.46 -1.55 15.71
N ARG A 252 -15.55 -0.59 15.50
CA ARG A 252 -15.95 0.80 15.28
C ARG A 252 -16.69 0.99 13.98
N ARG A 253 -16.28 0.36 12.87
CA ARG A 253 -16.94 0.51 11.56
C ARG A 253 -18.37 -0.03 11.56
N TYR A 254 -18.59 -1.16 12.23
CA TYR A 254 -19.88 -1.85 12.30
C TYR A 254 -20.36 -2.01 13.74
N PRO A 255 -20.78 -0.91 14.41
CA PRO A 255 -21.12 -0.93 15.83
C PRO A 255 -22.35 -1.81 16.10
N MET A 256 -23.39 -1.70 15.27
CA MET A 256 -24.60 -2.53 15.39
C MET A 256 -24.29 -4.02 15.23
N LEU A 257 -23.54 -4.37 14.18
CA LEU A 257 -23.15 -5.77 13.93
C LEU A 257 -22.30 -6.34 15.07
N SER A 258 -21.44 -5.50 15.67
CA SER A 258 -20.60 -5.91 16.79
C SER A 258 -21.41 -6.12 18.07
N ASP A 259 -22.37 -5.24 18.35
CA ASP A 259 -23.32 -5.40 19.45
C ASP A 259 -24.17 -6.67 19.28
N MET A 260 -24.72 -6.88 18.08
CA MET A 260 -25.50 -8.07 17.74
C MET A 260 -24.69 -9.36 17.93
N ASN A 261 -23.44 -9.40 17.46
CA ASN A 261 -22.57 -10.55 17.68
C ASN A 261 -22.27 -10.80 19.16
N LEU A 262 -22.06 -9.73 19.95
CA LEU A 262 -21.81 -9.85 21.39
C LEU A 262 -23.05 -10.38 22.13
N ARG A 263 -24.24 -9.85 21.82
CA ARG A 263 -25.51 -10.30 22.38
C ARG A 263 -25.81 -11.74 21.98
N LEU A 264 -25.53 -12.09 20.73
CA LEU A 264 -25.67 -13.44 20.22
C LEU A 264 -24.80 -14.43 20.99
N ALA A 265 -23.51 -14.11 21.15
CA ALA A 265 -22.58 -14.95 21.89
C ALA A 265 -23.01 -15.16 23.36
N LYS A 266 -23.48 -14.08 24.02
CA LYS A 266 -24.01 -14.15 25.39
C LYS A 266 -25.27 -15.00 25.49
N ALA A 267 -26.21 -14.83 24.53
CA ALA A 267 -27.45 -15.59 24.51
C ALA A 267 -27.18 -17.08 24.29
N LEU A 268 -26.32 -17.43 23.33
CA LEU A 268 -25.92 -18.82 23.06
C LEU A 268 -25.25 -19.49 24.27
N ASP A 269 -24.36 -18.78 24.96
CA ASP A 269 -23.71 -19.27 26.19
C ASP A 269 -24.75 -19.48 27.32
N ALA A 270 -25.69 -18.55 27.47
CA ALA A 270 -26.75 -18.62 28.46
C ALA A 270 -27.76 -19.76 28.24
N LEU A 271 -27.94 -20.24 27.00
CA LEU A 271 -28.80 -21.40 26.70
C LEU A 271 -28.27 -22.70 27.33
N LYS A 272 -26.97 -22.78 27.69
CA LYS A 272 -26.33 -23.94 28.34
C LYS A 272 -26.62 -25.27 27.62
N LEU A 273 -26.63 -25.23 26.29
CA LEU A 273 -26.82 -26.43 25.45
C LEU A 273 -25.61 -27.37 25.59
N ASP A 274 -25.77 -28.64 25.25
CA ASP A 274 -24.65 -29.57 25.22
C ASP A 274 -23.80 -29.40 23.95
N ASP A 275 -22.54 -29.82 23.99
CA ASP A 275 -21.58 -29.71 22.87
C ASP A 275 -22.03 -30.41 21.57
N ARG A 276 -23.02 -31.31 21.64
CA ARG A 276 -23.59 -32.01 20.48
C ARG A 276 -24.91 -31.40 19.99
N THR A 277 -25.35 -30.30 20.60
CA THR A 277 -26.45 -29.45 20.12
C THR A 277 -25.87 -28.12 19.67
N ARG A 278 -25.88 -27.88 18.36
CA ARG A 278 -25.34 -26.67 17.75
C ARG A 278 -26.48 -25.79 17.26
N VAL A 279 -26.40 -24.51 17.61
CA VAL A 279 -27.28 -23.49 17.04
C VAL A 279 -26.54 -22.88 15.84
N HIS A 280 -27.17 -22.96 14.68
CA HIS A 280 -26.68 -22.41 13.42
C HIS A 280 -27.50 -21.19 13.05
N ILE A 281 -26.77 -20.10 12.83
CA ILE A 281 -27.29 -18.77 12.51
C ILE A 281 -26.48 -18.24 11.33
N GLN A 282 -27.11 -17.46 10.45
CA GLN A 282 -26.38 -16.80 9.36
C GLN A 282 -25.59 -15.59 9.87
N ASP A 283 -24.28 -15.57 9.58
CA ASP A 283 -23.37 -14.49 9.97
C ASP A 283 -23.74 -13.12 9.37
N SER A 284 -24.56 -13.10 8.32
CA SER A 284 -25.07 -11.86 7.69
C SER A 284 -26.21 -11.20 8.46
N PHE A 285 -26.86 -11.92 9.38
CA PHE A 285 -28.07 -11.48 10.11
C PHE A 285 -29.23 -11.06 9.18
N GLU A 286 -29.25 -11.50 7.92
CA GLU A 286 -30.33 -11.22 6.96
C GLU A 286 -31.53 -12.16 7.14
N SER A 287 -31.31 -13.34 7.71
CA SER A 287 -32.35 -14.31 8.03
C SER A 287 -32.59 -14.37 9.53
N ASP A 288 -33.86 -14.40 9.91
CA ASP A 288 -34.35 -14.65 11.27
C ASP A 288 -34.52 -16.15 11.57
N GLU A 289 -34.12 -17.02 10.64
CA GLU A 289 -34.21 -18.47 10.81
C GLU A 289 -33.09 -18.98 11.72
N ILE A 290 -33.47 -19.50 12.89
CA ILE A 290 -32.55 -20.17 13.82
C ILE A 290 -32.63 -21.67 13.59
N LYS A 291 -31.50 -22.30 13.26
CA LYS A 291 -31.42 -23.76 13.09
C LYS A 291 -30.77 -24.41 14.30
N VAL A 292 -31.35 -25.49 14.79
CA VAL A 292 -30.76 -26.30 15.86
C VAL A 292 -30.44 -27.69 15.31
N GLU A 293 -29.17 -28.06 15.33
CA GLU A 293 -28.67 -29.36 14.91
C GLU A 293 -28.27 -30.18 16.14
N MET A 294 -28.84 -31.39 16.27
CA MET A 294 -28.53 -32.32 17.36
C MET A 294 -27.88 -33.59 16.83
N LYS A 295 -26.83 -34.08 17.53
CA LYS A 295 -26.17 -35.37 17.24
C LYS A 295 -26.27 -36.33 18.42
N PHE A 296 -26.93 -37.48 18.20
CA PHE A 296 -27.10 -38.54 19.20
C PHE A 296 -26.92 -39.93 18.60
N ARG A 297 -26.55 -40.91 19.42
CA ARG A 297 -26.40 -42.35 19.06
C ARG A 297 -27.30 -43.27 19.87
N THR A 298 -27.95 -42.75 20.91
CA THR A 298 -28.75 -43.51 21.89
C THR A 298 -30.01 -42.72 22.24
N ARG A 299 -31.03 -43.42 22.73
CA ARG A 299 -32.31 -42.80 23.12
C ARG A 299 -32.14 -41.84 24.31
N GLU A 300 -31.27 -42.20 25.25
CA GLU A 300 -30.98 -41.42 26.46
C GLU A 300 -30.35 -40.07 26.10
N GLN A 301 -29.45 -40.05 25.10
CA GLN A 301 -28.86 -38.81 24.57
C GLN A 301 -29.92 -37.90 23.94
N PHE A 302 -30.80 -38.47 23.10
CA PHE A 302 -31.88 -37.69 22.48
C PHE A 302 -32.80 -37.05 23.54
N ILE A 303 -33.25 -37.84 24.53
CA ILE A 303 -34.12 -37.34 25.60
C ILE A 303 -33.43 -36.22 26.38
N SER A 304 -32.18 -36.42 26.80
CA SER A 304 -31.43 -35.41 27.56
C SER A 304 -31.24 -34.11 26.77
N GLN A 305 -30.98 -34.18 25.47
CA GLN A 305 -30.86 -33.01 24.59
C GLN A 305 -32.19 -32.26 24.46
N VAL A 306 -33.30 -32.98 24.25
CA VAL A 306 -34.64 -32.40 24.19
C VAL A 306 -35.02 -31.74 25.51
N GLU A 307 -34.73 -32.35 26.66
CA GLU A 307 -34.99 -31.75 27.98
C GLU A 307 -34.22 -30.45 28.21
N LYS A 308 -33.00 -30.33 27.67
CA LYS A 308 -32.24 -29.08 27.70
C LYS A 308 -32.85 -28.04 26.79
N LEU A 309 -33.29 -28.42 25.59
CA LEU A 309 -34.00 -27.51 24.68
C LEU A 309 -35.32 -27.01 25.28
N VAL A 310 -36.07 -27.87 25.96
CA VAL A 310 -37.31 -27.46 26.66
C VAL A 310 -37.02 -26.49 27.81
N ARG A 311 -35.92 -26.69 28.55
CA ARG A 311 -35.48 -25.71 29.55
C ARG A 311 -35.07 -24.39 28.92
N ALA A 312 -34.32 -24.45 27.82
CA ALA A 312 -33.90 -23.28 27.06
C ALA A 312 -35.09 -22.54 26.43
N SER A 313 -36.16 -23.24 26.04
CA SER A 313 -37.33 -22.61 25.42
C SER A 313 -38.14 -21.72 26.35
N GLY A 314 -38.01 -21.89 27.66
CA GLY A 314 -38.61 -21.01 28.67
C GLY A 314 -37.64 -19.97 29.22
N SER A 315 -36.46 -19.80 28.62
CA SER A 315 -35.44 -18.88 29.12
C SER A 315 -35.46 -17.55 28.39
N ASP A 316 -35.18 -16.46 29.11
CA ASP A 316 -35.00 -15.12 28.53
C ASP A 316 -33.89 -15.10 27.47
N ALA A 317 -32.95 -16.06 27.51
CA ALA A 317 -31.88 -16.20 26.52
C ALA A 317 -32.40 -16.58 25.13
N LEU A 318 -33.46 -17.38 25.04
CA LEU A 318 -34.08 -17.70 23.75
C LEU A 318 -34.84 -16.49 23.20
N ASP A 319 -35.55 -15.77 24.06
CA ASP A 319 -36.25 -14.54 23.68
C ASP A 319 -35.27 -13.49 23.17
N GLU A 320 -34.12 -13.33 23.82
CA GLU A 320 -33.06 -12.43 23.38
C GLU A 320 -32.49 -12.86 22.02
N LEU A 321 -32.26 -14.16 21.83
CA LEU A 321 -31.82 -14.72 20.55
C LEU A 321 -32.77 -14.34 19.41
N ILE A 322 -34.08 -14.47 19.62
CA ILE A 322 -35.09 -14.11 18.63
C ILE A 322 -35.14 -12.58 18.41
N ARG A 323 -35.03 -11.79 19.49
CA ARG A 323 -35.06 -10.32 19.43
C ARG A 323 -33.91 -9.74 18.61
N ILE A 324 -32.72 -10.33 18.67
CA ILE A 324 -31.55 -9.89 17.90
C ILE A 324 -31.88 -9.82 16.40
N PHE A 325 -32.66 -10.77 15.87
CA PHE A 325 -33.04 -10.80 14.44
C PHE A 325 -34.28 -9.96 14.14
N GLN A 326 -35.23 -9.85 15.07
CA GLN A 326 -36.47 -9.10 14.86
C GLN A 326 -36.32 -7.58 15.05
N ASN A 327 -35.43 -7.14 15.95
CA ASN A 327 -35.17 -5.74 16.24
C ASN A 327 -33.66 -5.49 16.42
N PRO A 328 -32.89 -5.41 15.32
CA PRO A 328 -31.44 -5.19 15.38
C PRO A 328 -31.03 -3.82 15.96
N LYS A 329 -31.99 -2.95 16.33
CA LYS A 329 -31.76 -1.59 16.87
C LYS A 329 -31.96 -1.44 18.38
N CYS A 330 -32.47 -2.47 19.08
CA CYS A 330 -32.84 -2.38 20.50
C CYS A 330 -31.92 -3.18 21.39
#